data_AF-A0A843J1A9-F1
#
_entry.id   AF-A0A843J1A9-F1
#
_cell.length_a   1.000
_cell.length_b   1.000
_cell.length_c   1.000
_cell.angle_alpha   90.00
_cell.angle_beta   90.00
_cell.angle_gamma   90.00
#
_symmetry.space_group_name_H-M   'P 1'
#
loop_
_entity.id
_entity.type
_entity.pdbx_description
1 polymer ?
#
loop_
_entity_poly.entity_id
_entity_poly.type
_entity_poly.pdbx_seq_one_letter_code
_entity_poly.pdbx_strand_id
1 'polypeptide(L)' 'PFMGSGTTAVAAKQLGRHYVGIEISPEYCQMAEERIANTKAESKKQPISLYSFTE' A
#
# COMPACT_ATOMS: atom_id res chain seq x y z
N PRO A 1 -1.06 -0.22 15.71
CA PRO A 1 -1.59 0.80 16.64
C PRO A 1 -1.05 2.18 16.22
N PHE A 2 -1.86 3.24 16.34
CA PHE A 2 -1.63 4.59 15.77
C PHE A 2 -1.63 4.62 14.24
N MET A 3 -2.80 4.37 13.63
CA MET A 3 -2.95 4.41 12.17
C MET A 3 -2.76 5.83 11.62
N GLY A 4 -3.11 6.84 12.41
CA GLY A 4 -3.13 8.24 11.98
C GLY A 4 -3.80 8.39 10.63
N SER A 5 -3.15 9.10 9.72
CA SER A 5 -3.68 9.39 8.39
C SER A 5 -3.60 8.22 7.37
N GLY A 6 -3.17 7.02 7.76
CA GLY A 6 -3.23 5.86 6.87
C GLY A 6 -2.00 5.57 6.01
N THR A 7 -0.90 6.33 6.15
CA THR A 7 0.28 6.25 5.24
C THR A 7 0.88 4.85 5.11
N THR A 8 1.02 4.13 6.22
CA THR A 8 1.56 2.76 6.22
C THR A 8 0.65 1.77 5.48
N ALA A 9 -0.68 1.90 5.60
CA ALA A 9 -1.61 1.04 4.89
C ALA A 9 -1.65 1.34 3.39
N VAL A 10 -1.53 2.62 3.01
CA VAL A 10 -1.37 3.04 1.62
C VAL A 10 -0.15 2.38 0.99
N ALA A 11 1.02 2.47 1.65
CA ALA A 11 2.24 1.83 1.18
C ALA A 11 2.10 0.30 1.13
N ALA A 12 1.50 -0.32 2.15
CA ALA A 12 1.24 -1.75 2.15
C ALA A 12 0.34 -2.18 0.98
N LYS A 13 -0.75 -1.46 0.72
CA LYS A 13 -1.66 -1.71 -0.41
C LYS A 13 -0.93 -1.60 -1.75
N GLN A 14 -0.12 -0.55 -1.94
CA GLN A 14 0.69 -0.37 -3.14
C GLN A 14 1.63 -1.54 -3.37
N LEU A 15 2.31 -2.01 -2.31
CA LEU A 15 3.23 -3.14 -2.37
C LEU A 15 2.55 -4.51 -2.40
N GLY A 16 1.21 -4.57 -2.49
CA GLY A 16 0.45 -5.81 -2.47
C GLY A 16 0.58 -6.59 -1.15
N ARG A 17 0.81 -5.89 -0.04
CA ARG A 17 0.93 -6.46 1.31
C ARG A 17 -0.36 -6.31 2.10
N HIS A 18 -0.58 -7.24 3.01
CA HIS A 18 -1.65 -7.13 4.02
C HIS A 18 -1.26 -6.13 5.11
N TYR A 19 -2.26 -5.48 5.71
CA TYR A 19 -2.10 -4.53 6.80
C TYR A 19 -3.31 -4.59 7.75
N VAL A 20 -3.10 -4.17 9.00
CA VAL A 20 -4.14 -3.92 10.00
C VAL A 20 -3.80 -2.60 10.70
N GLY A 21 -4.77 -1.69 10.75
CA GLY A 21 -4.65 -0.39 11.39
C GLY A 21 -5.55 -0.30 12.63
N ILE A 22 -5.10 0.40 13.66
CA ILE A 22 -5.93 0.76 14.83
C ILE A 22 -5.69 2.23 15.12
N GLU A 23 -6.77 3.00 15.20
CA GLU A 23 -6.77 4.44 15.48
C GLU A 23 -7.97 4.80 16.34
N ILE A 24 -7.79 5.77 17.24
CA ILE A 24 -8.81 6.18 18.20
C ILE A 24 -9.59 7.41 17.73
N SER A 25 -8.96 8.30 16.95
CA SER A 25 -9.63 9.48 16.41
C SER A 25 -10.49 9.08 15.21
N PRO A 26 -11.82 9.32 15.26
CA PRO A 26 -12.72 9.04 14.15
C PRO A 26 -12.35 9.80 12.87
N GLU A 27 -11.85 11.02 13.00
CA GLU A 27 -11.43 11.85 11.88
C GLU A 27 -10.23 11.24 11.14
N TYR A 28 -9.27 10.69 11.89
CA TYR A 28 -8.14 9.98 11.30
C TYR A 28 -8.55 8.63 10.71
N CYS A 29 -9.51 7.92 11.30
CA CYS A 29 -10.08 6.71 10.69
C CYS A 29 -10.68 7.01 9.32
N GLN A 30 -11.55 8.02 9.21
CA GLN A 30 -12.16 8.41 7.93
C GLN A 30 -11.09 8.83 6.91
N MET A 31 -10.12 9.66 7.32
CA MET A 31 -9.03 10.09 6.44
C MET A 31 -8.20 8.90 5.94
N ALA A 32 -7.89 7.95 6.81
CA ALA A 32 -7.15 6.75 6.43
C ALA A 32 -7.96 5.89 5.44
N GLU A 33 -9.24 5.67 5.70
CA GLU A 33 -10.14 4.91 4.82
C GLU A 33 -10.23 5.52 3.41
N GLU A 34 -10.45 6.83 3.31
CA GLU A 34 -10.53 7.56 2.04
C GLU A 34 -9.23 7.41 1.23
N ARG A 35 -8.07 7.57 1.89
CA ARG A 35 -6.76 7.44 1.22
C ARG A 35 -6.50 6.02 0.77
N ILE A 36 -6.81 5.03 1.60
CA ILE A 36 -6.66 3.62 1.27
C ILE A 36 -7.58 3.24 0.10
N ALA A 37 -8.84 3.69 0.10
CA ALA A 37 -9.80 3.43 -0.97
C ALA A 37 -9.30 3.98 -2.31
N ASN A 38 -8.79 5.21 -2.32
CA ASN A 38 -8.27 5.90 -3.50
C ASN A 38 -6.88 5.42 -3.96
N THR A 39 -6.21 4.55 -3.19
CA THR A 39 -4.90 3.99 -3.55
C THR A 39 -5.05 2.75 -4.43
N LYS A 40 -4.36 2.70 -5.57
CA LYS A 40 -4.27 1.50 -6.43
C LYS A 40 -3.16 0.57 -5.93
N ALA A 41 -3.41 -0.74 -5.94
CA ALA A 41 -2.34 -1.73 -5.71
C ALA A 41 -1.43 -1.77 -6.94
N GLU A 42 -0.11 -1.84 -6.74
CA GLU A 42 0.77 -2.08 -7.88
C GLU A 42 0.50 -3.48 -8.44
N SER A 43 0.37 -3.55 -9.77
CA SER A 43 0.33 -4.83 -10.47
C SER A 43 1.71 -5.47 -10.37
N LYS A 44 1.78 -6.77 -10.07
CA LYS A 44 3.04 -7.52 -10.03
C LYS A 44 3.84 -7.24 -11.31
N LYS A 45 4.93 -6.48 -11.22
CA LYS A 45 5.83 -6.26 -12.36
C LYS A 45 6.47 -7.61 -12.68
N GLN A 46 6.40 -8.02 -13.95
CA GLN A 46 7.13 -9.20 -14.38
C GLN A 46 8.63 -8.96 -14.15
N PRO A 47 9.38 -9.98 -13.70
CA PRO A 47 10.82 -9.83 -13.59
C PRO A 47 11.37 -9.47 -14.97
N ILE A 48 12.09 -8.36 -15.04
CA ILE A 48 12.85 -7.98 -16.22
C ILE A 48 13.90 -9.08 -16.41
N SER A 49 13.78 -9.87 -17.48
CA SER A 49 14.79 -10.88 -17.82
C SER A 49 16.09 -10.14 -18.18
N LEU A 50 16.99 -10.01 -17.20
CA LEU A 50 18.22 -9.23 -17.33
C LEU A 50 19.35 -9.99 -18.06
N TYR A 51 19.10 -11.22 -18.50
CA TYR A 51 20.06 -12.02 -19.24
C TYR A 51 19.51 -12.43 -20.60
N SER A 52 19.86 -11.65 -21.62
CA SER A 52 19.98 -12.12 -22.99
C SER A 52 21.26 -11.53 -23.57
N PHE A 53 22.39 -12.10 -23.15
CA PHE A 53 23.64 -12.02 -23.89
C PHE A 53 23.81 -13.37 -24.56
N THR A 54 23.30 -13.48 -25.79
CA THR A 54 23.67 -14.57 -26.70
C THR A 54 24.79 -14.06 -27.58
N GLU A 55 25.94 -14.71 -27.43
CA GLU A 55 27.16 -14.74 -28.27
C GLU A 55 27.92 -13.43 -28.52
#